data_AF-A0AA37TN46-F1
#
_entry.id   AF-A0AA37TN46-F1
#
_cell.length_a   1.000
_cell.length_b   1.000
_cell.length_c   1.000
_cell.angle_alpha   90.00
_cell.angle_beta   90.00
_cell.angle_gamma   90.00
#
_symmetry.space_group_name_H-M   'P 1'
#
loop_
_entity.id
_entity.type
_entity.pdbx_description
1 polymer ?
#
loop_
_entity_poly.entity_id
_entity_poly.type
_entity_poly.pdbx_seq_one_letter_code
_entity_poly.pdbx_strand_id
1 'polypeptide(L)' 'MLILTRKPQQSITLSNVYDKEGNALPPITVVLLANDGHQAKIGFHADQSITIVRDELNKIDSAG' A
#
# COMPACT_ATOMS: atom_id res chain seq x y z
N MET A 1 -8.61 4.38 12.61
CA MET A 1 -7.84 4.95 11.49
C MET A 1 -6.65 5.69 12.05
N LEU A 2 -5.43 5.30 11.70
CA LEU A 2 -4.20 6.02 12.07
C LEU A 2 -3.82 6.97 10.93
N ILE A 3 -3.50 8.22 11.25
CA ILE A 3 -3.15 9.26 10.28
C ILE A 3 -1.73 9.73 10.59
N LEU A 4 -0.86 9.75 9.58
CA LEU A 4 0.53 10.15 9.72
C LEU A 4 0.90 11.18 8.64
N THR A 5 1.47 12.30 9.05
CA THR A 5 2.07 13.27 8.13
C THR A 5 3.52 12.86 7.85
N ARG A 6 3.89 12.75 6.57
CA ARG A 6 5.24 12.35 6.13
C ARG A 6 5.83 13.39 5.20
N LYS A 7 7.14 13.59 5.30
CA LYS A 7 7.94 14.30 4.29
C LYS A 7 8.28 13.34 3.14
N PRO A 8 8.62 13.84 1.94
CA PRO A 8 9.15 13.00 0.87
C PRO A 8 10.31 12.12 1.35
N GLN A 9 10.42 10.93 0.75
CA GLN A 9 11.34 9.82 1.08
C GLN A 9 11.12 9.16 2.45
N GLN A 10 10.18 9.64 3.26
CA GLN A 10 9.82 8.96 4.49
C GLN A 10 8.86 7.79 4.23
N SER A 11 9.08 6.69 4.96
CA SER A 11 8.32 5.45 4.80
C SER A 11 7.51 5.07 6.04
N ILE A 12 6.53 4.20 5.84
CA ILE A 12 5.74 3.51 6.87
C ILE A 12 5.85 2.02 6.56
N THR A 13 6.13 1.19 7.57
CA THR A 13 6.18 -0.26 7.41
C THR A 13 5.02 -0.91 8.14
N LEU A 14 4.27 -1.73 7.42
CA LEU A 14 3.23 -2.59 7.93
C LEU A 14 3.83 -3.96 8.19
N SER A 15 3.92 -4.34 9.46
CA SER A 15 4.39 -5.67 9.91
C SER A 15 3.22 -6.50 10.43
N ASN A 16 3.47 -7.79 10.68
CA ASN A 16 2.46 -8.71 11.22
C ASN A 16 1.25 -8.85 10.26
N VAL A 17 1.55 -8.96 8.96
CA VAL A 17 0.59 -9.17 7.89
C VAL A 17 0.47 -10.68 7.66
N TYR A 18 -0.75 -11.18 7.51
CA TYR A 18 -1.01 -12.59 7.24
C TYR A 18 -1.98 -12.74 6.08
N ASP A 19 -1.87 -13.85 5.35
CA ASP A 19 -2.86 -14.22 4.35
C ASP A 19 -4.14 -14.79 4.98
N LYS A 20 -5.11 -15.16 4.14
CA LYS A 20 -6.39 -15.74 4.57
C LYS A 20 -6.25 -17.11 5.25
N GLU A 21 -5.12 -17.79 5.09
CA GLU A 21 -4.82 -19.11 5.66
C GLU A 21 -4.03 -18.99 6.97
N GLY A 22 -3.65 -17.75 7.35
CA GLY A 22 -2.89 -17.46 8.56
C GLY A 22 -1.38 -17.57 8.38
N ASN A 23 -0.88 -17.67 7.14
CA ASN A 23 0.56 -17.66 6.87
C ASN A 23 1.11 -16.24 6.98
N ALA A 24 2.26 -16.09 7.62
CA ALA A 24 2.92 -14.79 7.75
C ALA A 24 3.42 -14.31 6.37
N LEU A 25 3.07 -13.08 6.02
CA LEU A 25 3.56 -12.40 4.83
C LEU A 25 4.71 -11.44 5.19
N PRO A 26 5.66 -11.22 4.26
CA PRO A 26 6.69 -10.21 4.45
C PRO A 26 6.10 -8.81 4.71
N PRO A 27 6.77 -7.96 5.51
CA PRO A 27 6.30 -6.60 5.75
C PRO A 27 6.12 -5.79 4.46
N ILE A 28 5.11 -4.92 4.44
CA ILE A 28 4.86 -4.00 3.33
C ILE A 28 5.40 -2.63 3.72
N THR A 29 6.25 -2.04 2.90
CA THR A 29 6.75 -0.68 3.11
C THR A 29 6.09 0.28 2.12
N VAL A 30 5.45 1.31 2.66
CA VAL A 30 4.83 2.41 1.91
C VAL A 30 5.76 3.62 1.99
N VAL A 31 6.09 4.24 0.85
CA VAL A 31 7.01 5.39 0.79
C VAL A 31 6.32 6.56 0.12
N LEU A 32 6.35 7.73 0.75
CA LEU A 32 5.96 8.97 0.07
C LEU A 32 7.13 9.44 -0.79
N LEU A 33 7.01 9.37 -2.11
CA LEU A 33 8.07 9.76 -3.05
C LEU A 33 8.06 11.27 -3.31
N ALA A 34 6.88 11.85 -3.50
CA ALA A 34 6.69 13.27 -3.75
C ALA A 34 5.27 13.70 -3.35
N ASN A 35 5.10 14.99 -3.07
CA ASN A 35 3.80 15.62 -2.87
C ASN A 35 3.88 17.06 -3.40
N ASP A 36 2.96 17.44 -4.28
CA ASP A 36 2.91 18.79 -4.89
C ASP A 36 1.77 19.66 -4.34
N GLY A 37 1.05 19.18 -3.31
CA GLY A 37 -0.08 19.88 -2.69
C GLY A 37 -1.45 19.49 -3.28
N HIS A 38 -1.48 18.83 -4.44
CA HIS A 38 -2.70 18.30 -5.05
C HIS A 38 -2.65 16.79 -5.26
N GLN A 39 -1.45 16.24 -5.47
CA GLN A 39 -1.18 14.83 -5.70
C GLN A 39 0.01 14.35 -4.87
N ALA A 40 -0.11 13.13 -4.36
CA ALA A 40 0.97 12.43 -3.71
C ALA A 40 1.43 11.26 -4.59
N LYS A 41 2.74 11.15 -4.82
CA LYS A 41 3.35 9.97 -5.43
C LYS A 41 3.74 9.00 -4.33
N ILE A 42 3.10 7.84 -4.29
CA ILE A 42 3.31 6.81 -3.26
C ILE A 42 3.91 5.58 -3.91
N GLY A 43 5.00 5.07 -3.34
CA GLY A 43 5.62 3.79 -3.71
C GLY A 43 5.28 2.71 -2.69
N PHE A 44 5.19 1.47 -3.16
CA PHE A 44 5.03 0.29 -2.31
C PHE A 44 6.19 -0.67 -2.59
N HIS A 45 6.87 -1.11 -1.53
CA HIS A 45 7.74 -2.26 -1.56
C HIS A 45 7.01 -3.39 -0.84
N ALA A 46 6.69 -4.44 -1.58
CA ALA A 46 5.98 -5.61 -1.10
C ALA A 46 6.54 -6.85 -1.83
N ASP A 47 6.34 -8.01 -1.22
CA ASP A 47 6.62 -9.29 -1.87
C ASP A 47 5.72 -9.51 -3.10
N GLN A 48 6.17 -10.28 -4.07
CA GLN A 48 5.41 -10.55 -5.30
C GLN A 48 4.10 -11.31 -5.04
N SER A 49 3.97 -11.99 -3.91
CA SER A 49 2.72 -12.62 -3.47
C SER A 49 1.63 -11.61 -3.07
N ILE A 50 1.97 -10.34 -2.88
CA ILE A 50 1.04 -9.30 -2.42
C ILE A 50 0.51 -8.52 -3.61
N THR A 51 -0.77 -8.70 -3.90
CA THR A 51 -1.49 -7.95 -4.93
C THR A 51 -1.83 -6.54 -4.44
N ILE A 52 -1.34 -5.52 -5.13
CA ILE A 52 -1.66 -4.10 -4.87
C ILE A 52 -2.51 -3.57 -6.02
N VAL A 53 -3.74 -3.15 -5.72
CA VAL A 53 -4.71 -2.69 -6.71
C VAL A 53 -5.15 -1.28 -6.36
N ARG A 54 -5.25 -0.42 -7.38
CA ARG A 54 -5.83 0.91 -7.23
C ARG A 54 -7.35 0.79 -7.15
N ASP A 55 -7.97 1.49 -6.22
CA ASP A 55 -9.40 1.34 -5.93
C ASP A 55 -10.30 1.57 -7.16
N GLU A 56 -9.93 2.51 -8.03
CA GLU A 56 -10.66 2.78 -9.27
C GLU A 56 -10.69 1.59 -10.25
N LEU A 57 -9.77 0.64 -10.13
CA LEU A 57 -9.72 -0.59 -10.93
C LEU A 57 -10.52 -1.73 -10.31
N ASN A 58 -10.82 -1.66 -9.00
CA ASN A 58 -11.50 -2.73 -8.27
C ASN A 58 -13.00 -2.84 -8.63
N LYS A 59 -13.56 -1.85 -9.33
CA LYS A 59 -14.98 -1.81 -9.73
C LYS A 59 -15.27 -2.51 -11.05
N ILE A 60 -14.27 -3.08 -11.72
CA ILE A 60 -14.44 -3.68 -13.05
C ILE A 60 -14.94 -5.13 -12.97
N ASP A 61 -14.81 -5.82 -11.82
CA ASP A 61 -15.14 -7.25 -11.68
C ASP A 61 -16.51 -7.54 -11.04
N SER A 62 -17.38 -6.53 -10.85
CA SER A 62 -18.75 -6.72 -10.33
C SER A 62 -19.84 -6.75 -11.41
N ALA A 63 -19.45 -6.84 -12.69
CA ALA A 63 -20.34 -6.96 -13.84
C ALA A 63 -19.92 -8.16 -14.69
N GLY A 64 -20.19 -9.38 -14.21
CA GLY A 64 -19.97 -10.62 -14.95
C GLY A 64 -20.33 -11.85 -14.14
#